data_AF-A0A1V5ZNX5-F1
#
_entry.id   AF-A0A1V5ZNX5-F1
#
_cell.length_a   1.000
_cell.length_b   1.000
_cell.length_c   1.000
_cell.angle_alpha   90.00
_cell.angle_beta   90.00
_cell.angle_gamma   90.00
#
_symmetry.space_group_name_H-M   'P 1'
#
loop_
_entity.id
_entity.type
_entity.pdbx_description
1 polymer ?
#
loop_
_entity_poly.entity_id
_entity_poly.type
_entity_poly.pdbx_seq_one_letter_code
_entity_poly.pdbx_strand_id
1 'polypeptide(L)'
;MPDRDGHNINVVYGFFRMILKLFHDKPDYFVIARDDPTKTHRHEIYPEYKANRVKAPDDFKAQIPIVQELVNKLNIPNLIIP
;
A
#
# COMPACT_ATOMS: atom_id res chain seq x y z
N MET A 1 6.23 -4.44 15.80
CA MET A 1 7.58 -4.98 15.65
C MET A 1 8.46 -3.83 15.21
N PRO A 2 9.41 -3.39 16.06
CA PRO A 2 10.40 -2.40 15.68
C PRO A 2 11.56 -3.04 14.91
N ASP A 3 12.26 -2.25 14.09
CA ASP A 3 13.56 -2.61 13.52
C ASP A 3 14.69 -2.41 14.55
N ARG A 4 15.96 -2.50 14.09
CA ARG A 4 17.14 -2.33 14.96
C ARG A 4 17.29 -0.92 15.52
N ASP A 5 16.73 0.08 14.83
CA ASP A 5 16.80 1.49 15.20
C ASP A 5 15.54 1.94 15.95
N GLY A 6 14.57 1.04 16.16
CA GLY A 6 13.33 1.30 16.90
C GLY A 6 12.16 1.76 16.05
N HIS A 7 12.30 1.84 14.72
CA HIS A 7 11.21 2.27 13.84
C HIS A 7 10.15 1.19 13.71
N ASN A 8 8.88 1.58 13.71
CA ASN A 8 7.79 0.65 13.47
C ASN A 8 7.83 0.15 12.01
N ILE A 9 7.84 -1.17 11.83
CA ILE A 9 7.86 -1.83 10.53
C ILE A 9 6.70 -2.81 10.32
N ASN A 10 5.63 -2.69 11.11
CA ASN A 10 4.50 -3.61 11.07
C ASN A 10 3.83 -3.69 9.68
N VAL A 11 3.68 -2.55 9.01
CA VAL A 11 3.06 -2.47 7.67
C VAL A 11 3.94 -3.15 6.64
N VAL A 12 5.24 -2.84 6.67
CA VAL A 12 6.22 -3.43 5.75
C VAL A 12 6.27 -4.95 5.91
N TYR A 13 6.36 -5.42 7.16
CA TYR A 13 6.43 -6.84 7.47
C TYR A 13 5.15 -7.58 7.05
N GLY A 14 3.98 -7.04 7.41
CA GLY A 14 2.69 -7.64 7.09
C GLY A 14 2.47 -7.72 5.58
N PHE A 15 2.79 -6.64 4.86
CA PHE A 15 2.67 -6.58 3.40
C PHE A 15 3.59 -7.60 2.72
N PHE A 16 4.86 -7.68 3.13
CA PHE A 16 5.80 -8.65 2.57
C PHE A 16 5.37 -10.09 2.82
N ARG A 17 4.92 -10.42 4.04
CA ARG A 17 4.37 -11.76 4.34
C ARG A 17 3.18 -12.11 3.46
N MET A 18 2.28 -11.15 3.23
CA MET A 18 1.11 -11.36 2.38
C MET A 18 1.53 -11.69 0.95
N ILE A 19 2.48 -10.94 0.38
CA ILE A 19 3.04 -11.22 -0.95
C ILE A 19 3.64 -12.63 -1.01
N LEU A 20 4.47 -13.00 -0.03
CA LEU A 20 5.08 -14.34 0.00
C LEU A 20 4.03 -15.45 0.05
N LYS A 21 2.96 -15.26 0.82
CA LYS A 21 1.85 -16.20 0.88
C LYS A 21 1.16 -16.34 -0.47
N LEU A 22 0.89 -15.23 -1.16
CA LEU A 22 0.26 -15.26 -2.48
C LEU A 22 1.16 -15.91 -3.54
N PHE A 23 2.48 -15.72 -3.47
CA PHE A 23 3.41 -16.41 -4.38
C PHE A 23 3.51 -17.91 -4.11
N HIS A 24 3.34 -18.34 -2.86
CA HIS A 24 3.33 -19.76 -2.52
C HIS A 24 2.18 -20.52 -3.24
N ASP A 25 1.06 -19.83 -3.48
CA ASP A 25 -0.07 -20.37 -4.23
C ASP A 25 0.18 -20.45 -5.75
N LYS A 26 1.37 -20.02 -6.22
CA LYS A 26 1.85 -20.09 -7.61
C LYS A 26 0.84 -19.56 -8.66
N PRO A 27 0.43 -18.28 -8.56
CA PRO A 27 -0.48 -17.70 -9.52
C PRO A 27 0.18 -17.57 -10.90
N ASP A 28 -0.59 -17.75 -11.96
CA ASP A 28 -0.12 -17.53 -13.34
C ASP A 28 0.20 -16.05 -13.61
N TYR A 29 -0.52 -15.14 -12.93
CA TYR A 29 -0.38 -13.69 -13.07
C TYR A 29 -0.46 -12.99 -11.72
N PHE A 30 0.36 -11.96 -11.52
CA PHE A 30 0.37 -11.15 -10.31
C PHE A 30 0.62 -9.69 -10.62
N VAL A 31 -0.20 -8.79 -10.06
CA VAL A 31 -0.05 -7.33 -10.21
C VAL A 31 -0.48 -6.64 -8.92
N ILE A 32 0.19 -5.54 -8.59
CA ILE A 32 -0.18 -4.67 -7.48
C ILE A 32 -0.91 -3.44 -8.01
N ALA A 33 -2.18 -3.28 -7.65
CA ALA A 33 -2.92 -2.05 -7.90
C ALA A 33 -2.65 -1.04 -6.78
N ARG A 34 -2.20 0.16 -7.15
CA ARG A 34 -1.96 1.28 -6.24
C ARG A 34 -3.07 2.32 -6.42
N ASP A 35 -3.54 2.86 -5.30
CA ASP A 35 -4.48 3.96 -5.31
C ASP A 35 -3.79 5.25 -5.74
N ASP A 36 -4.38 5.95 -6.71
CA ASP A 36 -3.97 7.29 -7.08
C ASP A 36 -4.52 8.30 -6.04
N PRO A 37 -3.70 9.27 -5.57
CA PRO A 37 -4.13 10.26 -4.58
C PRO A 37 -5.06 11.34 -5.16
N THR A 38 -5.27 11.38 -6.47
CA THR A 38 -6.05 12.41 -7.15
C THR A 38 -7.54 12.27 -6.83
N LYS A 39 -8.26 13.39 -6.85
CA LYS A 39 -9.70 13.40 -6.63
C LYS A 39 -10.39 12.66 -7.77
N THR A 40 -10.89 11.48 -7.48
CA THR A 40 -11.77 10.75 -8.41
C THR A 40 -13.09 11.50 -8.62
N HIS A 41 -13.76 11.26 -9.75
CA HIS A 41 -15.11 11.76 -10.08
C HIS A 41 -16.15 11.61 -8.95
N ARG A 42 -15.99 10.61 -8.06
CA ARG A 42 -16.83 10.42 -6.88
C ARG A 42 -16.81 11.61 -5.91
N HIS A 43 -15.73 12.37 -5.85
CA HIS A 43 -15.67 13.61 -5.04
C HIS A 43 -16.43 14.77 -5.70
N GLU A 44 -16.68 14.71 -7.00
CA GLU A 44 -17.43 15.74 -7.74
C GLU A 44 -18.93 15.52 -7.59
N ILE A 45 -19.39 14.26 -7.69
CA ILE A 45 -20.81 13.91 -7.55
C ILE A 45 -21.26 13.86 -6.09
N TYR A 46 -20.35 13.49 -5.17
CA TYR A 46 -20.67 13.34 -3.75
C TYR A 46 -19.65 14.05 -2.86
N PRO A 47 -19.94 15.30 -2.43
CA PRO A 47 -19.01 16.09 -1.62
C PRO A 47 -18.63 15.45 -0.27
N GLU A 48 -19.52 14.63 0.30
CA GLU A 48 -19.26 13.91 1.56
C GLU A 48 -18.46 12.61 1.35
N TYR A 49 -18.08 12.28 0.11
CA TYR A 49 -17.29 11.09 -0.16
C TYR A 49 -15.96 11.13 0.60
N LYS A 50 -15.75 10.12 1.46
CA LYS A 50 -14.59 10.01 2.36
C LYS A 50 -14.45 11.15 3.39
N ALA A 51 -15.46 12.01 3.58
CA ALA A 51 -15.40 13.12 4.54
C ALA A 51 -15.17 12.65 5.99
N ASN A 52 -15.78 11.51 6.37
CA ASN A 52 -15.63 10.91 7.70
C ASN A 52 -14.42 9.96 7.81
N ARG A 53 -13.54 9.89 6.80
CA ARG A 53 -12.39 9.00 6.86
C ARG A 53 -11.38 9.53 7.85
N VAL A 54 -11.17 8.79 8.93
CA VAL A 54 -10.12 9.08 9.91
C VAL A 54 -8.78 9.10 9.16
N LYS A 55 -7.99 10.16 9.38
CA LYS A 55 -6.65 10.26 8.81
C LYS A 55 -5.83 9.06 9.26
N ALA A 56 -5.14 8.43 8.32
CA ALA A 56 -4.20 7.37 8.65
C ALA A 56 -3.16 7.92 9.66
N PRO A 57 -2.76 7.12 10.69
CA PRO A 57 -1.70 7.51 11.61
C PRO A 57 -0.41 7.84 10.87
N ASP A 58 0.38 8.80 11.37
CA ASP A 58 1.59 9.24 10.67
C ASP A 58 2.66 8.14 10.62
N ASP A 59 2.74 7.30 11.65
CA ASP A 59 3.59 6.11 11.70
C ASP A 59 3.23 5.07 10.63
N PHE A 60 1.96 5.00 10.22
CA PHE A 60 1.54 4.18 9.09
C PHE A 60 1.99 4.81 7.77
N LYS A 61 1.78 6.12 7.60
CA LYS A 61 2.17 6.83 6.36
C LYS A 61 3.69 6.77 6.12
N ALA A 62 4.49 6.86 7.18
CA ALA A 62 5.95 6.78 7.11
C ALA A 62 6.46 5.46 6.51
N GLN A 63 5.68 4.38 6.62
CA GLN A 63 6.04 3.06 6.09
C GLN A 63 5.65 2.87 4.62
N ILE A 64 4.76 3.70 4.07
CA ILE A 64 4.29 3.57 2.68
C ILE A 64 5.41 3.70 1.64
N PRO A 65 6.34 4.68 1.73
CA PRO A 65 7.46 4.76 0.79
C PRO A 65 8.33 3.49 0.79
N ILE A 66 8.53 2.89 1.96
CA ILE A 66 9.31 1.65 2.13
C ILE A 66 8.62 0.48 1.42
N VAL A 67 7.29 0.39 1.55
CA VAL A 67 6.49 -0.61 0.83
C VAL A 67 6.60 -0.42 -0.69
N GLN A 68 6.56 0.81 -1.18
CA GLN A 68 6.70 1.08 -2.61
C GLN A 68 8.10 0.71 -3.12
N GLU A 69 9.15 1.01 -2.36
CA GLU A 69 10.52 0.60 -2.69
C GLU A 69 10.65 -0.93 -2.72
N LEU A 70 10.06 -1.63 -1.75
CA LEU A 70 10.02 -3.10 -1.70
C LEU A 70 9.37 -3.67 -2.96
N VAL A 71 8.19 -3.16 -3.36
CA VAL A 71 7.50 -3.61 -4.58
C VAL A 71 8.37 -3.43 -5.82
N ASN A 72 9.04 -2.29 -5.93
CA ASN A 72 9.96 -2.02 -7.05
C ASN A 72 11.15 -2.98 -7.05
N LYS A 73 11.75 -3.27 -5.88
CA LYS A 73 12.88 -4.21 -5.75
C LYS A 73 12.50 -5.66 -6.04
N LEU A 74 11.26 -6.05 -5.74
CA LEU A 74 10.73 -7.37 -6.08
C LEU A 74 10.39 -7.52 -7.57
N ASN A 75 10.57 -6.46 -8.38
CA ASN A 75 10.21 -6.41 -9.80
C ASN A 75 8.76 -6.83 -10.07
N ILE A 76 7.87 -6.53 -9.13
CA ILE A 76 6.46 -6.86 -9.26
C ILE A 76 5.78 -5.79 -10.12
N PRO A 77 5.06 -6.20 -11.20
CA PRO A 77 4.25 -5.28 -11.97
C PRO A 77 3.26 -4.54 -11.06
N ASN A 78 3.21 -3.22 -11.18
CA ASN A 78 2.29 -2.41 -10.41
C ASN A 78 1.67 -1.32 -11.26
N LEU A 79 0.39 -1.02 -11.01
CA LEU A 79 -0.43 -0.12 -11.81
C LEU A 79 -0.97 0.99 -10.91
N ILE A 80 -0.90 2.22 -11.41
CA ILE A 80 -1.66 3.37 -10.90
C ILE A 80 -2.54 3.84 -12.04
N ILE A 81 -3.83 3.98 -11.79
CA ILE A 81 -4.78 4.56 -12.75
C ILE A 81 -5.36 5.82 -12.10
N PRO A 82 -5.20 7.00 -12.72
CA PRO A 82 -5.75 8.26 -12.22
C PRO A 82 -7.29 8.30 -12.29
#